data_AF-A0A818D7I7-F1
#
_entry.id   AF-A0A818D7I7-F1
#
_cell.length_a   1.000
_cell.length_b   1.000
_cell.length_c   1.000
_cell.angle_alpha   90.00
_cell.angle_beta   90.00
_cell.angle_gamma   90.00
#
_symmetry.space_group_name_H-M   'P 1'
#
loop_
_entity.id
_entity.type
_entity.pdbx_description
1 polymer ?
#
loop_
_entity_poly.entity_id
_entity_poly.type
_entity_poly.pdbx_seq_one_letter_code
_entity_poly.pdbx_strand_id
1 'polypeptide(L)'
;MSTTINSFNGDQQQSSSSPDVGDLEKHYIDAKAFILSATTKDGINLYDHLAHCISQLLADQPREGTDLVEDISKTIKSEATPAQHDTLRDRPAPDSEHSLAAEQKPLFEKVDHSEELDDEALQSPLPHILEQAYYFEQAGIGLGKDESYRIWLALKQLADKGQIDKLRFWGKIFGTQKNYFIAEAEQNVDDETDENELHEEAHISDDNRHPNEEEMDDEEDMLPKSTYKPPPVVPKEERGTGANKYTYYVCNHPGGVWVKLPIVTPAQISQARLIKHYFTGDLNKEITSYPAYPGTERNYLRAQVARISATSSVSPAGKFKFSEVN
;
A
#
# COMPACT_ATOMS: atom_id res chain seq x y z
N MET A 1 15.41 36.35 -58.73
CA MET A 1 15.07 35.12 -57.99
C MET A 1 13.55 35.12 -57.80
N SER A 2 12.78 34.80 -58.85
CA SER A 2 12.18 33.47 -59.07
C SER A 2 11.77 32.77 -57.78
N THR A 3 10.48 32.77 -57.46
CA THR A 3 9.64 31.54 -57.35
C THR A 3 8.16 31.94 -57.29
N THR A 4 7.49 31.74 -58.43
CA THR A 4 6.15 31.19 -58.64
C THR A 4 4.96 31.71 -57.80
N ILE A 5 4.25 32.65 -58.43
CA ILE A 5 2.78 32.79 -58.32
C ILE A 5 2.18 31.64 -59.13
N ASN A 6 1.39 30.77 -58.50
CA ASN A 6 0.51 29.85 -59.24
C ASN A 6 -0.93 30.10 -58.79
N SER A 7 -1.64 30.77 -59.69
CA SER A 7 -3.09 30.82 -59.82
C SER A 7 -3.69 29.42 -59.83
N PHE A 8 -4.64 29.15 -58.95
CA PHE A 8 -5.61 28.08 -59.14
C PHE A 8 -7.01 28.66 -58.95
N ASN A 9 -7.69 28.84 -60.07
CA ASN A 9 -9.09 29.21 -60.18
C ASN A 9 -9.75 28.04 -60.92
N GLY A 10 -10.83 27.49 -60.37
CA GLY A 10 -11.61 26.41 -61.00
C GLY A 10 -11.77 25.19 -60.10
N ASP A 11 -12.80 25.19 -59.26
CA ASP A 11 -13.99 24.36 -59.54
C ASP A 11 -15.07 24.64 -58.50
N GLN A 12 -16.07 25.42 -58.92
CA GLN A 12 -17.39 25.36 -58.36
C GLN A 12 -18.01 24.02 -58.76
N GLN A 13 -18.01 23.06 -57.85
CA GLN A 13 -19.04 22.02 -57.83
C GLN A 13 -19.95 22.29 -56.64
N GLN A 14 -20.97 23.11 -56.87
CA GLN A 14 -22.19 23.05 -56.09
C GLN A 14 -22.87 21.70 -56.38
N SER A 15 -22.51 20.67 -55.61
CA SER A 15 -23.37 19.50 -55.48
C SER A 15 -24.47 19.84 -54.47
N SER A 16 -25.57 20.39 -54.96
CA SER A 16 -26.82 20.47 -54.21
C SER A 16 -27.43 19.07 -54.08
N SER A 17 -26.85 18.22 -53.25
CA SER A 17 -27.52 17.03 -52.72
C SER A 17 -28.22 17.45 -51.44
N SER A 18 -29.52 17.67 -51.52
CA SER A 18 -30.37 17.81 -50.33
C SER A 18 -30.08 16.63 -49.39
N PRO A 19 -29.64 16.88 -48.15
CA PRO A 19 -29.27 15.81 -47.24
C PRO A 19 -30.51 14.96 -46.93
N ASP A 20 -30.33 13.65 -46.89
CA ASP A 20 -31.39 12.68 -46.62
C ASP A 20 -32.03 13.00 -45.25
N VAL A 21 -33.35 13.16 -45.23
CA VAL A 21 -34.10 13.68 -44.07
C VAL A 21 -33.91 12.78 -42.84
N GLY A 22 -33.70 11.48 -43.07
CA GLY A 22 -33.44 10.49 -42.02
C GLY A 22 -32.06 10.60 -41.36
N ASP A 23 -31.07 11.15 -42.04
CA ASP A 23 -29.73 11.37 -41.46
C ASP A 23 -29.68 12.67 -40.67
N LEU A 24 -30.42 13.70 -41.08
CA LEU A 24 -30.58 14.94 -40.30
C LEU A 24 -31.24 14.68 -38.94
N GLU A 25 -32.26 13.82 -38.90
CA GLU A 25 -32.99 13.54 -37.67
C GLU A 25 -32.12 12.79 -36.65
N LYS A 26 -31.28 11.86 -37.11
CA LYS A 26 -30.29 11.19 -36.26
C LYS A 26 -29.24 12.16 -35.74
N HIS A 27 -28.68 13.00 -36.60
CA HIS A 27 -27.74 14.04 -36.19
C HIS A 27 -28.33 15.01 -35.17
N TYR A 28 -29.63 15.33 -35.30
CA TYR A 28 -30.34 16.15 -34.31
C TYR A 28 -30.49 15.46 -32.96
N ILE A 29 -30.86 14.17 -32.96
CA ILE A 29 -31.00 13.38 -31.73
C ILE A 29 -29.65 13.23 -31.03
N ASP A 30 -28.59 12.95 -31.79
CA ASP A 30 -27.23 12.80 -31.27
C ASP A 30 -26.71 14.13 -30.69
N ALA A 31 -26.94 15.25 -31.37
CA ALA A 31 -26.58 16.57 -30.88
C ALA A 31 -27.36 16.94 -29.60
N LYS A 32 -28.66 16.62 -29.55
CA LYS A 32 -29.47 16.84 -28.35
C LYS A 32 -28.99 16.01 -27.16
N ALA A 33 -28.66 14.73 -27.39
CA ALA A 33 -28.10 13.86 -26.37
C ALA A 33 -26.72 14.36 -25.87
N PHE A 34 -25.90 14.88 -26.77
CA PHE A 34 -24.61 15.49 -26.41
C PHE A 34 -24.77 16.71 -25.50
N ILE A 35 -25.66 17.64 -25.84
CA ILE A 35 -25.88 18.86 -25.05
C ILE A 35 -26.54 18.55 -23.69
N LEU A 36 -27.35 17.50 -23.60
CA LEU A 36 -27.94 17.02 -22.34
C LEU A 36 -26.95 16.26 -21.44
N SER A 37 -25.96 15.56 -22.03
CA SER A 37 -24.96 14.81 -21.25
C SER A 37 -23.80 15.68 -20.74
N ALA A 38 -23.58 16.85 -21.33
CA ALA A 38 -22.55 17.80 -20.92
C ALA A 38 -22.91 18.44 -19.56
N THR A 39 -22.48 17.81 -18.48
CA THR A 39 -22.59 18.32 -17.11
C THR A 39 -21.29 19.00 -16.70
N THR A 40 -21.35 20.28 -16.34
CA THR A 40 -20.20 21.00 -15.77
C THR A 40 -20.04 20.61 -14.29
N LYS A 41 -18.89 20.90 -13.65
CA LYS A 41 -18.61 20.64 -12.22
C LYS A 41 -19.73 21.11 -11.27
N ASP A 42 -20.55 22.05 -11.72
CA ASP A 42 -21.65 22.67 -10.97
C ASP A 42 -23.00 21.92 -11.12
N GLY A 43 -23.05 20.80 -11.84
CA GLY A 43 -24.25 19.97 -11.96
C GLY A 43 -25.32 20.49 -12.93
N ILE A 44 -25.04 21.58 -13.64
CA ILE A 44 -25.93 22.16 -14.64
C ILE A 44 -25.63 21.53 -16.00
N ASN A 45 -26.67 21.07 -16.69
CA ASN A 45 -26.55 20.60 -18.07
C ASN A 45 -26.50 21.80 -19.05
N LEU A 46 -25.81 21.63 -20.18
CA LEU A 46 -25.65 22.73 -21.15
C LEU A 46 -26.99 23.14 -21.78
N TYR A 47 -27.91 22.19 -21.94
CA TYR A 47 -29.22 22.42 -22.56
C TYR A 47 -30.07 23.41 -21.76
N ASP A 48 -30.23 23.16 -20.47
CA ASP A 48 -31.01 23.99 -19.54
C ASP A 48 -30.35 25.35 -19.35
N HIS A 49 -29.01 25.41 -19.32
CA HIS A 49 -28.29 26.69 -19.24
C HIS A 49 -28.57 27.58 -20.45
N LEU A 50 -28.48 27.04 -21.66
CA LEU A 50 -28.78 27.77 -22.89
C LEU A 50 -30.27 28.12 -22.99
N ALA A 51 -31.17 27.21 -22.60
CA ALA A 51 -32.61 27.46 -22.56
C ALA A 51 -32.98 28.59 -21.61
N HIS A 52 -32.35 28.66 -20.43
CA HIS A 52 -32.52 29.76 -19.49
C HIS A 52 -31.94 31.07 -20.01
N CYS A 53 -30.75 31.06 -20.61
CA CYS A 53 -30.18 32.27 -21.24
C CYS A 53 -31.12 32.84 -22.31
N ILE A 54 -31.66 31.99 -23.18
CA ILE A 54 -32.58 32.39 -24.26
C ILE A 54 -33.90 32.90 -23.67
N SER A 55 -34.42 32.23 -22.64
CA SER A 55 -35.67 32.64 -21.97
C SER A 55 -35.53 34.02 -21.32
N GLN A 56 -34.39 34.30 -20.68
CA GLN A 56 -34.09 35.59 -20.07
C GLN A 56 -33.91 36.69 -21.13
N LEU A 57 -33.20 36.39 -22.23
CA LEU A 57 -33.02 37.32 -23.34
C LEU A 57 -34.36 37.70 -24.02
N LEU A 58 -35.27 36.72 -24.15
CA LEU A 58 -36.61 36.95 -24.69
C LEU A 58 -37.50 37.78 -23.76
N ALA A 59 -37.31 37.68 -22.45
CA ALA A 59 -38.04 38.47 -21.45
C ALA A 59 -37.58 39.94 -21.44
N ASP A 60 -36.27 40.18 -21.51
CA ASP A 60 -35.69 41.51 -21.36
C ASP A 60 -35.70 42.34 -22.66
N GLN A 61 -35.89 41.70 -23.83
CA GLN A 61 -35.87 42.30 -25.19
C GLN A 61 -34.90 43.49 -25.38
N PRO A 62 -33.59 43.28 -25.16
CA PRO A 62 -32.62 44.35 -25.33
C PRO A 62 -32.37 44.70 -26.80
N ARG A 63 -32.02 45.97 -27.06
CA ARG A 63 -31.68 46.45 -28.42
C ARG A 63 -30.37 45.87 -28.96
N GLU A 64 -29.43 45.57 -28.07
CA GLU A 64 -28.13 44.94 -28.38
C GLU A 64 -28.02 43.63 -27.59
N GLY A 65 -28.60 42.56 -28.14
CA GLY A 65 -28.70 41.28 -27.44
C GLY A 65 -27.40 40.48 -27.35
N THR A 66 -26.43 40.70 -28.25
CA THR A 66 -25.21 39.88 -28.36
C THR A 66 -24.29 40.01 -27.15
N ASP A 67 -24.08 41.24 -26.70
CA ASP A 67 -23.11 41.53 -25.65
C ASP A 67 -23.67 41.16 -24.27
N LEU A 68 -24.99 41.25 -24.12
CA LEU A 68 -25.71 40.90 -22.89
C LEU A 68 -25.84 39.40 -22.64
N VAL A 69 -25.66 38.55 -23.67
CA VAL A 69 -25.72 37.08 -23.48
C VAL A 69 -24.62 36.61 -22.53
N GLU A 70 -23.44 37.23 -22.57
CA GLU A 70 -22.34 36.89 -21.65
C GLU A 70 -22.69 37.23 -20.20
N ASP A 71 -23.25 38.43 -19.97
CA ASP A 71 -23.67 38.89 -18.66
C ASP A 71 -24.83 38.04 -18.08
N ILE A 72 -25.80 37.69 -18.91
CA ILE A 72 -26.92 36.80 -18.53
C ILE A 72 -26.40 35.40 -18.18
N SER A 73 -25.52 34.84 -19.01
CA SER A 73 -24.88 33.54 -18.76
C SER A 73 -24.07 33.54 -17.47
N LYS A 74 -23.36 34.63 -17.19
CA LYS A 74 -22.59 34.81 -15.95
C LYS A 74 -23.50 34.92 -14.72
N THR A 75 -24.61 35.64 -14.83
CA THR A 75 -25.60 35.80 -13.75
C THR A 75 -26.24 34.46 -13.41
N ILE A 76 -26.72 33.71 -14.40
CA ILE A 76 -27.30 32.37 -14.22
C ILE A 76 -26.29 31.41 -13.58
N LYS A 77 -25.02 31.43 -14.03
CA LYS A 77 -23.97 30.62 -13.38
C LYS A 77 -23.74 31.01 -11.93
N SER A 78 -23.77 32.31 -11.61
CA SER A 78 -23.59 32.78 -10.24
C SER A 78 -24.76 32.45 -9.31
N GLU A 79 -25.99 32.42 -9.83
CA GLU A 79 -27.20 32.05 -9.09
C GLU A 79 -27.34 30.54 -8.90
N ALA A 80 -27.01 29.78 -9.94
CA ALA A 80 -27.07 28.32 -9.93
C ALA A 80 -25.90 27.68 -9.18
N THR A 81 -24.78 28.40 -9.03
CA THR A 81 -23.73 28.00 -8.08
C THR A 81 -24.27 28.34 -6.69
N PRO A 82 -24.55 27.36 -5.82
CA PRO A 82 -24.93 27.68 -4.45
C PRO A 82 -23.78 28.47 -3.83
N ALA A 83 -24.00 29.74 -3.51
CA ALA A 83 -23.07 30.51 -2.71
C ALA A 83 -22.81 29.69 -1.45
N GLN A 84 -21.60 29.15 -1.31
CA GLN A 84 -21.18 28.37 -0.15
C GLN A 84 -21.11 29.33 1.05
N HIS A 85 -22.27 29.72 1.57
CA HIS A 85 -22.42 30.49 2.80
C HIS A 85 -22.15 29.63 4.04
N ASP A 86 -22.00 28.32 3.86
CA ASP A 86 -21.73 27.38 4.94
C ASP A 86 -20.28 26.87 4.84
N THR A 87 -19.38 27.61 5.50
CA THR A 87 -17.97 27.23 5.68
C THR A 87 -17.77 26.26 6.84
N LEU A 88 -18.85 25.90 7.56
CA LEU A 88 -18.85 25.06 8.76
C LEU A 88 -19.60 23.74 8.53
N ARG A 89 -19.42 23.12 7.35
CA ARG A 89 -19.79 21.71 7.19
C ARG A 89 -18.56 20.85 7.42
N ASP A 90 -18.64 20.00 8.43
CA ASP A 90 -17.88 18.75 8.52
C ASP A 90 -18.20 17.93 7.27
N ARG A 91 -17.53 18.28 6.16
CA ARG A 91 -17.51 17.49 4.95
C ARG A 91 -16.17 16.78 4.99
N PRO A 92 -16.07 15.64 5.71
CA PRO A 92 -14.86 14.84 5.63
C PRO A 92 -14.69 14.51 4.15
N ALA A 93 -13.65 15.06 3.54
CA ALA A 93 -13.22 14.55 2.25
C ALA A 93 -12.94 13.06 2.48
N PRO A 94 -13.33 12.15 1.57
CA PRO A 94 -12.94 10.75 1.67
C PRO A 94 -11.44 10.62 1.35
N ASP A 95 -10.61 11.26 2.15
CA ASP A 95 -9.16 11.22 2.03
C ASP A 95 -8.64 9.97 2.73
N SER A 96 -7.46 9.52 2.31
CA SER A 96 -6.76 8.39 2.93
C SER A 96 -6.64 8.53 4.44
N GLU A 97 -6.50 9.77 4.96
CA GLU A 97 -6.37 10.04 6.39
C GLU A 97 -7.66 9.76 7.16
N HIS A 98 -8.83 10.01 6.56
CA HIS A 98 -10.11 9.73 7.20
C HIS A 98 -10.36 8.22 7.33
N SER A 99 -9.96 7.42 6.34
CA SER A 99 -10.03 5.95 6.42
C SER A 99 -9.13 5.42 7.55
N LEU A 100 -7.88 5.91 7.60
CA LEU A 100 -6.94 5.53 8.66
C LEU A 100 -7.44 5.95 10.05
N ALA A 101 -8.03 7.13 10.18
CA ALA A 101 -8.60 7.60 11.43
C ALA A 101 -9.79 6.74 11.87
N ALA A 102 -10.65 6.30 10.94
CA ALA A 102 -11.76 5.40 11.24
C ALA A 102 -11.27 4.04 11.76
N GLU A 103 -10.20 3.50 11.17
CA GLU A 103 -9.55 2.26 11.61
C GLU A 103 -8.83 2.41 12.96
N GLN A 104 -8.29 3.59 13.26
CA GLN A 104 -7.58 3.88 14.51
C GLN A 104 -8.49 4.26 15.67
N LYS A 105 -9.67 4.79 15.39
CA LYS A 105 -10.67 5.19 16.40
C LYS A 105 -10.92 4.11 17.48
N PRO A 106 -11.15 2.82 17.15
CA PRO A 106 -11.38 1.78 18.16
C PRO A 106 -10.19 1.54 19.09
N LEU A 107 -8.97 1.99 18.76
CA LEU A 107 -7.82 1.89 19.68
C LEU A 107 -8.01 2.74 20.94
N PHE A 108 -8.73 3.85 20.81
CA PHE A 108 -8.85 4.88 21.86
C PHE A 108 -10.13 4.74 22.69
N GLU A 109 -11.07 3.91 22.24
CA GLU A 109 -12.27 3.63 22.99
C GLU A 109 -11.87 2.84 24.24
N LYS A 110 -12.12 3.42 25.41
CA LYS A 110 -11.92 2.73 26.66
C LYS A 110 -12.94 1.60 26.71
N VAL A 111 -12.46 0.36 26.72
CA VAL A 111 -13.30 -0.75 27.18
C VAL A 111 -13.52 -0.50 28.66
N ASP A 112 -14.76 -0.19 29.05
CA ASP A 112 -15.17 -0.03 30.44
C ASP A 112 -15.03 -1.37 31.16
N HIS A 113 -13.80 -1.74 31.52
CA HIS A 113 -13.56 -2.78 32.50
C HIS A 113 -13.79 -2.15 33.88
N SER A 114 -15.06 -2.15 34.28
CA SER A 114 -15.50 -1.93 35.66
C SER A 114 -15.22 -3.14 36.56
N GLU A 115 -14.17 -3.90 36.26
CA GLU A 115 -13.73 -5.02 37.07
C GLU A 115 -12.49 -4.55 37.83
N GLU A 116 -12.58 -4.65 39.16
CA GLU A 116 -11.52 -4.40 40.11
C GLU A 116 -10.22 -5.01 39.55
N LEU A 117 -9.26 -4.14 39.22
CA LEU A 117 -7.96 -4.55 38.70
C LEU A 117 -7.28 -5.38 39.80
N ASP A 118 -7.39 -6.70 39.71
CA ASP A 118 -6.55 -7.62 40.48
C ASP A 118 -5.10 -7.22 40.26
N ASP A 119 -4.37 -6.97 41.34
CA ASP A 119 -2.99 -6.49 41.36
C ASP A 119 -2.00 -7.43 40.61
N GLU A 120 -2.44 -8.61 40.17
CA GLU A 120 -1.70 -9.54 39.32
C GLU A 120 -1.68 -9.16 37.82
N ALA A 121 -2.58 -8.26 37.37
CA ALA A 121 -2.55 -7.68 36.02
C ALA A 121 -1.46 -6.60 35.83
N LEU A 122 -0.66 -6.29 36.87
CA LEU A 122 0.36 -5.24 36.83
C LEU A 122 1.61 -5.59 36.00
N GLN A 123 1.86 -6.85 35.68
CA GLN A 123 2.94 -7.20 34.75
C GLN A 123 2.38 -7.26 33.33
N SER A 124 2.13 -6.09 32.74
CA SER A 124 1.89 -6.04 31.30
C SER A 124 3.10 -6.62 30.57
N PRO A 125 2.93 -7.53 29.58
CA PRO A 125 4.04 -8.13 28.83
C PRO A 125 4.81 -7.11 27.97
N LEU A 126 4.32 -5.85 27.95
CA LEU A 126 4.85 -4.73 27.20
C LEU A 126 5.86 -3.92 28.03
N PRO A 127 7.01 -3.52 27.44
CA PRO A 127 7.88 -2.52 28.05
C PRO A 127 7.19 -1.15 28.09
N HIS A 128 7.70 -0.25 28.93
CA HIS A 128 7.26 1.15 28.96
C HIS A 128 7.70 1.91 27.69
N ILE A 129 6.96 1.73 26.59
CA ILE A 129 7.22 2.35 25.28
C ILE A 129 7.23 3.88 25.38
N LEU A 130 6.36 4.46 26.22
CA LEU A 130 6.28 5.92 26.37
C LEU A 130 7.52 6.52 27.03
N GLU A 131 8.13 5.80 27.97
CA GLU A 131 9.40 6.21 28.58
C GLU A 131 10.54 6.14 27.56
N GLN A 132 10.58 5.07 26.75
CA GLN A 132 11.54 4.93 25.66
C GLN A 132 11.38 6.06 24.63
N ALA A 133 10.14 6.39 24.25
CA ALA A 133 9.85 7.49 23.33
C ALA A 133 10.32 8.84 23.88
N TYR A 134 10.18 9.07 25.19
CA TYR A 134 10.72 10.26 25.85
C TYR A 134 12.25 10.35 25.70
N TYR A 135 12.98 9.26 25.98
CA TYR A 135 14.44 9.26 25.82
C TYR A 135 14.88 9.44 24.36
N PHE A 136 14.15 8.87 23.40
CA PHE A 136 14.44 9.06 21.98
C PHE A 136 14.21 10.50 21.53
N GLU A 137 13.13 11.13 21.98
CA GLU A 137 12.85 12.55 21.69
C GLU A 137 13.95 13.47 22.24
N GLN A 138 14.46 13.21 23.45
CA GLN A 138 15.59 13.96 24.00
C GLN A 138 16.87 13.83 23.15
N ALA A 139 17.06 12.69 22.51
CA ALA A 139 18.16 12.45 21.58
C ALA A 139 17.88 12.97 20.16
N GLY A 140 16.69 13.52 19.89
CA GLY A 140 16.28 14.01 18.56
C GLY A 140 16.06 12.88 17.54
N ILE A 141 15.82 11.66 18.00
CA ILE A 141 15.57 10.48 17.17
C ILE A 141 14.22 9.85 17.54
N GLY A 142 13.71 8.97 16.68
CA GLY A 142 12.51 8.17 16.98
C GLY A 142 11.23 8.66 16.32
N LEU A 143 10.11 8.16 16.82
CA LEU A 143 8.76 8.43 16.32
C LEU A 143 8.12 9.53 17.18
N GLY A 144 7.15 10.24 16.63
CA GLY A 144 6.42 11.27 17.38
C GLY A 144 5.61 10.67 18.53
N LYS A 145 5.38 11.46 19.60
CA LYS A 145 4.61 11.04 20.79
C LYS A 145 3.25 10.42 20.43
N ASP A 146 2.54 11.07 19.51
CA ASP A 146 1.21 10.63 19.09
C ASP A 146 1.25 9.29 18.32
N GLU A 147 2.32 9.06 17.56
CA GLU A 147 2.53 7.79 16.84
C GLU A 147 2.93 6.69 17.83
N SER A 148 3.84 6.98 18.77
CA SER A 148 4.25 6.04 19.82
C SER A 148 3.07 5.61 20.69
N TYR A 149 2.15 6.53 21.02
CA TYR A 149 0.94 6.20 21.79
C TYR A 149 -0.02 5.29 21.01
N ARG A 150 -0.24 5.55 19.71
CA ARG A 150 -1.03 4.67 18.83
C ARG A 150 -0.40 3.29 18.71
N ILE A 151 0.92 3.20 18.59
CA ILE A 151 1.65 1.93 18.55
C ILE A 151 1.49 1.18 19.86
N TRP A 152 1.60 1.87 21.01
CA TRP A 152 1.39 1.26 22.32
C TRP A 152 -0.02 0.66 22.45
N LEU A 153 -1.06 1.39 22.04
CA LEU A 153 -2.44 0.85 22.01
C LEU A 153 -2.58 -0.35 21.07
N ALA A 154 -2.00 -0.29 19.87
CA ALA A 154 -2.05 -1.40 18.91
C ALA A 154 -1.31 -2.66 19.42
N LEU A 155 -0.23 -2.48 20.18
CA LEU A 155 0.51 -3.58 20.82
C LEU A 155 -0.24 -4.14 22.03
N LYS A 156 -0.95 -3.30 22.78
CA LYS A 156 -1.85 -3.76 23.85
C LYS A 156 -2.93 -4.67 23.28
N GLN A 157 -3.58 -4.26 22.20
CA GLN A 157 -4.56 -5.11 21.51
C GLN A 157 -3.96 -6.42 20.96
N LEU A 158 -2.69 -6.42 20.55
CA LEU A 158 -2.01 -7.64 20.13
C LEU A 158 -1.74 -8.57 21.31
N ALA A 159 -1.29 -8.02 22.44
CA ALA A 159 -1.07 -8.77 23.68
C ALA A 159 -2.36 -9.35 24.26
N ASP A 160 -3.48 -8.65 24.11
CA ASP A 160 -4.79 -9.15 24.57
C ASP A 160 -5.31 -10.30 23.67
N LYS A 161 -4.98 -10.28 22.38
CA LYS A 161 -5.42 -11.29 21.39
C LYS A 161 -4.50 -12.51 21.31
N GLY A 162 -3.20 -12.32 21.49
CA GLY A 162 -2.20 -13.38 21.42
C GLY A 162 -1.73 -13.77 22.80
N GLN A 163 -1.62 -15.08 23.07
CA GLN A 163 -0.95 -15.58 24.26
C GLN A 163 0.56 -15.36 24.11
N ILE A 164 1.03 -14.15 24.41
CA ILE A 164 2.42 -13.72 24.25
C ILE A 164 3.01 -13.39 25.62
N ASP A 165 4.12 -14.03 25.98
CA ASP A 165 4.79 -13.82 27.28
C ASP A 165 5.47 -12.45 27.36
N LYS A 166 6.14 -12.06 26.28
CA LYS A 166 6.88 -10.80 26.22
C LYS A 166 6.78 -10.19 24.84
N LEU A 167 6.32 -8.94 24.79
CA LEU A 167 6.09 -8.22 23.55
C LEU A 167 6.88 -6.91 23.53
N ARG A 168 7.72 -6.70 22.53
CA ARG A 168 8.54 -5.51 22.36
C ARG A 168 8.26 -4.87 21.00
N PHE A 169 8.17 -3.54 20.97
CA PHE A 169 8.20 -2.83 19.69
C PHE A 169 9.61 -2.90 19.09
N TRP A 170 9.73 -3.52 17.92
CA TRP A 170 11.02 -3.64 17.22
C TRP A 170 11.35 -2.35 16.47
N GLY A 171 10.38 -1.83 15.70
CA GLY A 171 10.57 -0.62 14.91
C GLY A 171 9.61 -0.49 13.73
N LYS A 172 9.93 0.48 12.86
CA LYS A 172 9.17 0.82 11.66
C LYS A 172 10.08 0.76 10.43
N ILE A 173 9.63 0.08 9.37
CA ILE A 173 10.31 0.05 8.06
C ILE A 173 9.43 0.81 7.06
N PHE A 174 10.04 1.73 6.33
CA PHE A 174 9.36 2.50 5.31
C PHE A 174 9.26 1.71 4.00
N GLY A 175 8.08 1.74 3.40
CA GLY A 175 7.84 1.21 2.06
C GLY A 175 7.40 2.30 1.09
N THR A 176 7.33 1.97 -0.20
CA THR A 176 6.94 2.93 -1.25
C THR A 176 5.44 3.21 -1.28
N GLN A 177 4.60 2.26 -0.88
CA GLN A 177 3.14 2.43 -0.80
C GLN A 177 2.64 2.41 0.64
N LYS A 178 3.06 1.42 1.43
CA LYS A 178 2.71 1.30 2.86
C LYS A 178 3.95 1.04 3.70
N ASN A 179 3.90 1.47 4.95
CA ASN A 179 4.95 1.20 5.93
C ASN A 179 4.68 -0.12 6.65
N TYR A 180 5.69 -0.63 7.35
CA TYR A 180 5.60 -1.79 8.22
C TYR A 180 5.97 -1.42 9.64
N PHE A 181 5.08 -1.69 10.59
CA PHE A 181 5.33 -1.63 12.02
C PHE A 181 5.55 -3.06 12.51
N ILE A 182 6.63 -3.29 13.22
CA ILE A 182 7.11 -4.63 13.58
C ILE A 182 7.13 -4.77 15.10
N ALA A 183 6.52 -5.84 15.58
CA ALA A 183 6.56 -6.25 16.97
C ALA A 183 7.37 -7.54 17.10
N GLU A 184 8.24 -7.60 18.10
CA GLU A 184 9.06 -8.74 18.48
C GLU A 184 8.40 -9.41 19.70
N ALA A 185 8.07 -10.69 19.58
CA ALA A 185 7.40 -11.48 20.60
C ALA A 185 8.24 -12.70 21.00
N GLU A 186 8.33 -12.94 22.30
CA GLU A 186 8.80 -14.20 22.88
C GLU A 186 7.55 -15.01 23.25
N GLN A 187 7.38 -16.16 22.61
CA GLN A 187 6.27 -17.09 22.82
C GLN A 187 6.89 -18.47 23.04
N ASN A 188 6.37 -19.24 23.99
CA ASN A 188 6.82 -20.60 24.21
C ASN A 188 6.55 -21.47 22.98
N VAL A 189 7.55 -22.30 22.65
CA VAL A 189 7.62 -23.06 21.40
C VAL A 189 6.54 -24.16 21.33
N ASP A 190 5.92 -24.50 22.47
CA ASP A 190 4.97 -25.62 22.61
C ASP A 190 3.55 -25.33 22.08
N ASP A 191 3.21 -24.08 21.79
CA ASP A 191 1.80 -23.69 21.53
C ASP A 191 1.37 -23.69 20.05
N GLU A 192 2.27 -23.93 19.08
CA GLU A 192 1.90 -23.89 17.65
C GLU A 192 2.58 -25.00 16.83
N THR A 193 1.88 -26.12 16.65
CA THR A 193 2.03 -26.98 15.46
C THR A 193 1.44 -26.25 14.25
N ASP A 194 2.23 -25.38 13.61
CA ASP A 194 1.81 -24.70 12.37
C ASP A 194 1.94 -25.66 11.17
N GLU A 195 0.83 -26.30 10.80
CA GLU A 195 0.64 -27.13 9.59
C GLU A 195 0.88 -26.35 8.27
N ASN A 196 1.01 -25.02 8.33
CA ASN A 196 1.22 -24.17 7.16
C ASN A 196 2.67 -24.17 6.63
N GLU A 197 3.67 -24.59 7.43
CA GLU A 197 5.06 -24.66 6.96
C GLU A 197 5.31 -25.83 5.98
N LEU A 198 4.50 -26.88 6.01
CA LEU A 198 4.65 -28.05 5.15
C LEU A 198 4.15 -27.81 3.71
N HIS A 199 3.22 -26.87 3.50
CA HIS A 199 2.62 -26.63 2.19
C HIS A 199 3.46 -25.69 1.29
N GLU A 200 4.28 -24.80 1.85
CA GLU A 200 5.18 -23.96 1.06
C GLU A 200 6.40 -24.73 0.53
N GLU A 201 6.81 -25.82 1.20
CA GLU A 201 7.95 -26.65 0.75
C GLU A 201 7.60 -27.53 -0.47
N ALA A 202 6.32 -27.84 -0.73
CA ALA A 202 5.89 -28.68 -1.84
C ALA A 202 5.89 -27.98 -3.21
N HIS A 203 5.92 -26.65 -3.25
CA HIS A 203 5.87 -25.88 -4.51
C HIS A 203 7.24 -25.40 -5.01
N ILE A 204 8.31 -25.57 -4.24
CA ILE A 204 9.67 -25.13 -4.63
C ILE A 204 10.53 -26.31 -5.15
N SER A 205 10.06 -27.55 -5.03
CA SER A 205 10.85 -28.74 -5.40
C SER A 205 10.65 -29.28 -6.82
N ASP A 206 9.85 -28.64 -7.69
CA ASP A 206 9.49 -29.26 -8.99
C ASP A 206 9.63 -28.33 -10.21
N ASP A 207 10.75 -27.59 -10.28
CA ASP A 207 11.24 -27.01 -11.54
C ASP A 207 12.59 -27.62 -11.96
N ASN A 208 12.67 -28.95 -11.86
CA ASN A 208 13.62 -29.76 -12.64
C ASN A 208 12.83 -30.47 -13.75
N ARG A 209 12.15 -29.69 -14.59
CA ARG A 209 11.55 -30.19 -15.82
C ARG A 209 12.67 -30.41 -16.84
N HIS A 210 13.42 -31.50 -16.67
CA HIS A 210 14.28 -32.04 -17.71
C HIS A 210 13.38 -32.34 -18.91
N PRO A 211 13.61 -31.76 -20.11
CA PRO A 211 13.01 -32.31 -21.30
C PRO A 211 13.53 -33.73 -21.44
N ASN A 212 12.60 -34.68 -21.55
CA ASN A 212 12.89 -36.06 -21.89
C ASN A 212 13.40 -36.07 -23.34
N GLU A 213 14.71 -35.89 -23.53
CA GLU A 213 15.36 -36.17 -24.81
C GLU A 213 15.58 -37.68 -24.88
N GLU A 214 14.54 -38.37 -25.36
CA GLU A 214 14.76 -39.57 -26.16
C GLU A 214 15.56 -39.12 -27.39
N GLU A 215 16.83 -39.52 -27.50
CA GLU A 215 17.40 -40.06 -28.74
C GLU A 215 18.92 -40.30 -28.67
N MET A 216 19.28 -41.54 -29.08
CA MET A 216 20.45 -41.92 -29.88
C MET A 216 21.81 -42.08 -29.17
N ASP A 217 22.20 -43.36 -29.00
CA ASP A 217 23.56 -43.84 -28.73
C ASP A 217 24.47 -43.48 -29.93
N ASP A 218 25.18 -42.35 -29.83
CA ASP A 218 26.38 -42.05 -30.63
C ASP A 218 27.54 -41.76 -29.65
N GLU A 219 28.39 -42.77 -29.42
CA GLU A 219 29.42 -42.83 -28.37
C GLU A 219 30.67 -41.94 -28.58
N GLU A 220 30.68 -40.94 -29.48
CA GLU A 220 31.94 -40.26 -29.85
C GLU A 220 32.09 -38.75 -29.53
N ASP A 221 31.17 -38.08 -28.83
CA ASP A 221 31.40 -36.66 -28.41
C ASP A 221 30.68 -36.25 -27.09
N MET A 222 30.72 -37.08 -26.05
CA MET A 222 30.18 -36.67 -24.73
C MET A 222 31.15 -35.74 -23.99
N LEU A 223 30.77 -34.46 -23.84
CA LEU A 223 31.44 -33.53 -22.94
C LEU A 223 31.59 -34.14 -21.53
N PRO A 224 32.73 -33.95 -20.83
CA PRO A 224 32.94 -34.52 -19.52
C PRO A 224 31.85 -34.06 -18.56
N LYS A 225 31.13 -35.02 -17.95
CA LYS A 225 30.09 -34.73 -16.96
C LYS A 225 30.71 -33.96 -15.79
N SER A 226 30.19 -32.76 -15.53
CA SER A 226 30.67 -31.88 -14.47
C SER A 226 30.69 -32.62 -13.12
N THR A 227 31.85 -32.64 -12.47
CA THR A 227 32.02 -33.22 -11.12
C THR A 227 31.61 -32.24 -10.02
N TYR A 228 31.05 -31.08 -10.38
CA TYR A 228 30.61 -30.07 -9.43
C TYR A 228 29.42 -30.58 -8.61
N LYS A 229 29.60 -30.62 -7.30
CA LYS A 229 28.51 -30.81 -6.34
C LYS A 229 28.16 -29.43 -5.76
N PRO A 230 26.90 -28.99 -5.81
CA PRO A 230 26.52 -27.74 -5.15
C PRO A 230 26.86 -27.84 -3.65
N PRO A 231 27.26 -26.73 -3.00
CA PRO A 231 27.51 -26.71 -1.58
C PRO A 231 26.31 -27.28 -0.81
N PRO A 232 26.52 -28.05 0.26
CA PRO A 232 25.43 -28.56 1.08
C PRO A 232 24.62 -27.39 1.64
N VAL A 233 23.29 -27.50 1.56
CA VAL A 233 22.38 -26.48 2.08
C VAL A 233 22.48 -26.49 3.61
N VAL A 234 22.77 -25.33 4.19
CA VAL A 234 22.83 -25.17 5.65
C VAL A 234 21.42 -25.38 6.22
N PRO A 235 21.26 -26.25 7.23
CA PRO A 235 19.94 -26.54 7.80
C PRO A 235 19.31 -25.29 8.43
N LYS A 236 17.97 -25.25 8.44
CA LYS A 236 17.21 -24.20 9.12
C LYS A 236 17.35 -24.35 10.64
N GLU A 237 17.52 -23.23 11.34
CA GLU A 237 17.51 -23.20 12.80
C GLU A 237 16.09 -23.40 13.33
N GLU A 238 15.93 -24.23 14.35
CA GLU A 238 14.63 -24.51 14.97
C GLU A 238 14.08 -23.25 15.69
N ARG A 239 12.75 -23.20 15.83
CA ARG A 239 12.07 -22.11 16.54
C ARG A 239 12.57 -22.05 17.99
N GLY A 240 12.84 -20.84 18.48
CA GLY A 240 13.42 -20.62 19.81
C GLY A 240 14.95 -20.61 19.85
N THR A 241 15.64 -20.95 18.75
CA THR A 241 17.10 -20.95 18.67
C THR A 241 17.64 -19.90 17.70
N GLY A 242 18.82 -19.34 18.01
CA GLY A 242 19.57 -18.44 17.14
C GLY A 242 18.75 -17.26 16.58
N ALA A 243 18.70 -17.15 15.25
CA ALA A 243 17.97 -16.12 14.51
C ALA A 243 16.44 -16.31 14.54
N ASN A 244 15.96 -17.50 14.92
CA ASN A 244 14.55 -17.86 15.07
C ASN A 244 14.09 -17.90 16.53
N LYS A 245 14.84 -17.26 17.44
CA LYS A 245 14.45 -17.15 18.86
C LYS A 245 13.13 -16.40 19.07
N TYR A 246 12.94 -15.27 18.38
CA TYR A 246 11.77 -14.42 18.52
C TYR A 246 10.82 -14.56 17.32
N THR A 247 9.52 -14.50 17.60
CA THR A 247 8.47 -14.41 16.58
C THR A 247 8.21 -12.95 16.27
N TYR A 248 8.02 -12.61 15.00
CA TYR A 248 7.81 -11.23 14.58
C TYR A 248 6.42 -11.06 13.98
N TYR A 249 5.70 -10.03 14.42
CA TYR A 249 4.39 -9.64 13.90
C TYR A 249 4.50 -8.30 13.17
N VAL A 250 3.77 -8.16 12.07
CA VAL A 250 3.80 -6.96 11.23
C VAL A 250 2.39 -6.42 11.01
N CYS A 251 2.25 -5.11 11.08
CA CYS A 251 1.05 -4.39 10.65
C CYS A 251 1.44 -3.20 9.76
N ASN A 252 0.53 -2.77 8.87
CA ASN A 252 0.79 -1.64 7.97
C ASN A 252 0.52 -0.28 8.61
N HIS A 253 -0.42 -0.23 9.56
CA HIS A 253 -0.77 0.94 10.34
C HIS A 253 -1.14 0.50 11.76
N PRO A 254 -0.95 1.35 12.78
CA PRO A 254 -1.45 1.07 14.12
C PRO A 254 -2.97 0.84 14.08
N GLY A 255 -3.44 -0.24 14.71
CA GLY A 255 -4.85 -0.66 14.70
C GLY A 255 -5.24 -1.60 13.56
N GLY A 256 -4.34 -1.85 12.61
CA GLY A 256 -4.53 -2.87 11.58
C GLY A 256 -4.39 -4.29 12.11
N VAL A 257 -4.65 -5.26 11.23
CA VAL A 257 -4.44 -6.67 11.53
C VAL A 257 -2.94 -6.97 11.61
N TRP A 258 -2.54 -7.70 12.65
CA TRP A 258 -1.17 -8.17 12.82
C TRP A 258 -0.99 -9.50 12.09
N VAL A 259 0.03 -9.57 11.23
CA VAL A 259 0.39 -10.76 10.45
C VAL A 259 1.71 -11.32 10.98
N LYS A 260 1.72 -12.60 11.35
CA LYS A 260 2.93 -13.31 11.78
C LYS A 260 3.88 -13.51 10.59
N LEU A 261 5.16 -13.19 10.78
CA LEU A 261 6.22 -13.47 9.81
C LEU A 261 6.69 -14.93 9.94
N PRO A 262 7.10 -15.55 8.82
CA PRO A 262 7.64 -16.91 8.82
C PRO A 262 9.01 -16.96 9.50
N ILE A 263 9.48 -18.17 9.77
CA ILE A 263 10.86 -18.41 10.16
C ILE A 263 11.83 -18.00 9.06
N VAL A 264 13.07 -17.65 9.44
CA VAL A 264 14.11 -17.29 8.47
C VAL A 264 15.02 -18.47 8.21
N THR A 265 15.43 -18.64 6.95
CA THR A 265 16.45 -19.63 6.57
C THR A 265 17.82 -18.96 6.35
N PRO A 266 18.94 -19.68 6.57
CA PRO A 266 20.27 -19.16 6.28
C PRO A 266 20.46 -18.74 4.81
N ALA A 267 19.79 -19.44 3.88
CA ALA A 267 19.80 -19.12 2.46
C ALA A 267 19.17 -17.74 2.18
N GLN A 268 18.01 -17.45 2.78
CA GLN A 268 17.34 -16.15 2.70
C GLN A 268 18.23 -15.03 3.23
N ILE A 269 18.86 -15.20 4.40
CA ILE A 269 19.78 -14.19 4.97
C ILE A 269 20.96 -13.94 4.03
N SER A 270 21.51 -15.00 3.44
CA SER A 270 22.67 -14.91 2.55
C SER A 270 22.32 -14.16 1.27
N GLN A 271 21.19 -14.48 0.62
CA GLN A 271 20.73 -13.78 -0.57
C GLN A 271 20.32 -12.34 -0.27
N ALA A 272 19.66 -12.08 0.87
CA ALA A 272 19.28 -10.74 1.30
C ALA A 272 20.48 -9.77 1.43
N ARG A 273 21.69 -10.29 1.70
CA ARG A 273 22.94 -9.49 1.77
C ARG A 273 23.42 -9.02 0.39
N LEU A 274 23.08 -9.75 -0.67
CA LEU A 274 23.52 -9.47 -2.03
C LEU A 274 22.59 -8.50 -2.75
N ILE A 275 21.35 -8.36 -2.28
CA ILE A 275 20.31 -7.54 -2.92
C ILE A 275 20.02 -6.26 -2.14
N LYS A 276 19.74 -5.18 -2.87
CA LYS A 276 19.21 -3.91 -2.33
C LYS A 276 17.86 -3.65 -2.96
N HIS A 277 16.80 -3.85 -2.19
CA HIS A 277 15.43 -3.72 -2.66
C HIS A 277 14.64 -2.77 -1.76
N TYR A 278 13.81 -1.90 -2.33
CA TYR A 278 12.89 -1.05 -1.57
C TYR A 278 11.63 -1.83 -1.24
N PHE A 279 11.18 -1.76 0.00
CA PHE A 279 9.91 -2.34 0.40
C PHE A 279 8.75 -1.61 -0.28
N THR A 280 7.70 -2.33 -0.65
CA THR A 280 6.49 -1.76 -1.20
C THR A 280 5.41 -1.55 -0.16
N GLY A 281 5.35 -2.40 0.86
CA GLY A 281 4.27 -2.38 1.83
C GLY A 281 3.22 -3.49 1.61
N ASP A 282 3.42 -4.35 0.61
CA ASP A 282 2.65 -5.58 0.40
C ASP A 282 3.51 -6.81 0.72
N LEU A 283 3.08 -7.60 1.71
CA LEU A 283 3.81 -8.78 2.17
C LEU A 283 3.87 -9.90 1.14
N ASN A 284 2.91 -9.98 0.21
CA ASN A 284 2.80 -11.08 -0.73
C ASN A 284 3.51 -10.81 -2.06
N LYS A 285 4.10 -9.62 -2.22
CA LYS A 285 4.79 -9.24 -3.45
C LYS A 285 6.07 -10.04 -3.65
N GLU A 286 6.27 -10.56 -4.85
CA GLU A 286 7.51 -11.23 -5.22
C GLU A 286 8.67 -10.25 -5.44
N ILE A 287 9.88 -10.68 -5.11
CA ILE A 287 11.08 -9.85 -5.22
C ILE A 287 11.79 -10.15 -6.53
N THR A 288 11.57 -9.27 -7.51
CA THR A 288 12.30 -9.30 -8.77
C THR A 288 13.70 -8.71 -8.56
N SER A 289 14.71 -9.57 -8.39
CA SER A 289 16.10 -9.15 -8.24
C SER A 289 17.07 -10.19 -8.81
N TYR A 290 18.31 -9.77 -9.07
CA TYR A 290 19.41 -10.65 -9.44
C TYR A 290 20.58 -10.41 -8.47
N PRO A 291 21.05 -11.41 -7.71
CA PRO A 291 20.58 -12.82 -7.67
C PRO A 291 19.12 -12.99 -7.21
N ALA A 292 18.49 -14.08 -7.63
CA ALA A 292 17.09 -14.37 -7.28
C ALA A 292 16.92 -14.59 -5.77
N TYR A 293 15.87 -13.99 -5.20
CA TYR A 293 15.58 -14.12 -3.78
C TYR A 293 14.61 -15.28 -3.51
N PRO A 294 14.92 -16.22 -2.61
CA PRO A 294 14.05 -17.35 -2.29
C PRO A 294 12.92 -16.92 -1.33
N GLY A 295 11.88 -16.31 -1.90
CA GLY A 295 10.64 -15.96 -1.19
C GLY A 295 10.03 -14.62 -1.64
N THR A 296 9.00 -14.20 -0.91
CA THR A 296 8.29 -12.92 -1.13
C THR A 296 8.86 -11.80 -0.26
N GLU A 297 8.25 -10.61 -0.35
CA GLU A 297 8.57 -9.44 0.47
C GLU A 297 8.50 -9.75 1.97
N ARG A 298 7.59 -10.64 2.40
CA ARG A 298 7.50 -11.12 3.78
C ARG A 298 8.78 -11.82 4.25
N ASN A 299 9.33 -12.73 3.43
CA ASN A 299 10.57 -13.45 3.76
C ASN A 299 11.77 -12.50 3.76
N TYR A 300 11.81 -11.52 2.84
CA TYR A 300 12.87 -10.51 2.82
C TYR A 300 12.80 -9.57 4.00
N LEU A 301 11.60 -9.12 4.38
CA LEU A 301 11.37 -8.33 5.58
C LEU A 301 11.89 -9.08 6.81
N ARG A 302 11.54 -10.36 6.96
CA ARG A 302 12.02 -11.22 8.03
C ARG A 302 13.56 -11.36 8.03
N ALA A 303 14.18 -11.53 6.87
CA ALA A 303 15.63 -11.62 6.74
C ALA A 303 16.34 -10.30 7.10
N GLN A 304 15.78 -9.15 6.69
CA GLN A 304 16.29 -7.83 7.05
C GLN A 304 16.17 -7.57 8.55
N VAL A 305 15.04 -7.93 9.16
CA VAL A 305 14.84 -7.86 10.61
C VAL A 305 15.89 -8.71 11.34
N ALA A 306 16.12 -9.95 10.91
CA ALA A 306 17.15 -10.82 11.51
C ALA A 306 18.54 -10.17 11.49
N ARG A 307 18.92 -9.57 10.35
CA ARG A 307 20.22 -8.91 10.17
C ARG A 307 20.37 -7.66 11.05
N ILE A 308 19.34 -6.83 11.09
CA ILE A 308 19.34 -5.60 11.88
C ILE A 308 19.35 -5.96 13.37
N SER A 309 18.48 -6.86 13.83
CA SER A 309 18.46 -7.32 15.23
C SER A 309 19.81 -7.84 15.69
N ALA A 310 20.50 -8.62 14.85
CA ALA A 310 21.82 -9.18 15.19
C ALA A 310 22.94 -8.12 15.25
N THR A 311 22.78 -6.96 14.62
CA THR A 311 23.86 -5.96 14.48
C THR A 311 23.64 -4.69 15.30
N SER A 312 22.39 -4.28 15.52
CA SER A 312 22.03 -3.02 16.17
C SER A 312 21.42 -3.19 17.57
N SER A 313 21.24 -4.41 18.05
CA SER A 313 20.79 -4.65 19.42
C SER A 313 21.95 -4.49 20.39
N VAL A 314 21.87 -3.47 21.25
CA VAL A 314 22.93 -3.12 22.21
C VAL A 314 22.38 -2.97 23.62
N SER A 315 23.25 -3.09 24.61
CA SER A 315 22.92 -2.86 26.00
C SER A 315 24.09 -2.19 26.73
N PRO A 316 23.84 -1.45 27.83
CA PRO A 316 24.90 -0.85 28.62
C PRO A 316 25.91 -1.88 29.13
N ALA A 317 27.18 -1.53 29.13
CA ALA A 317 28.26 -2.39 29.61
C ALA A 317 28.01 -2.82 31.07
N GLY A 318 28.15 -4.12 31.34
CA GLY A 318 27.94 -4.69 32.68
C GLY A 318 26.49 -4.99 33.07
N LYS A 319 25.50 -4.68 32.21
CA LYS A 319 24.09 -5.00 32.46
C LYS A 319 23.81 -6.51 32.44
N PHE A 320 24.46 -7.23 31.53
CA PHE A 320 24.30 -8.68 31.38
C PHE A 320 25.59 -9.40 31.76
N LYS A 321 25.43 -10.60 32.31
CA LYS A 321 26.51 -11.57 32.53
C LYS A 321 26.17 -12.81 31.73
N PHE A 322 27.17 -13.38 31.07
CA PHE A 322 27.00 -14.68 30.44
C PHE A 322 26.76 -15.71 31.54
N SER A 323 25.67 -16.46 31.44
CA SER A 323 25.51 -17.67 32.23
C SER A 323 26.54 -18.67 31.70
N GLU A 324 27.58 -18.94 32.46
CA GLU A 324 28.42 -20.12 32.21
C GLU A 324 27.55 -21.34 32.45
N VAL A 325 27.20 -22.03 31.36
CA VAL A 325 26.53 -23.32 31.44
C VAL A 325 27.63 -24.33 31.75
N ASN A 326 27.67 -24.81 32.99
CA ASN A 326 28.41 -26.02 33.37
C ASN A 326 27.69 -27.26 32.85
#